data_AF-A0A7K2YXF9-F1
#
_entry.id   AF-A0A7K2YXF9-F1
#
_cell.length_a   1.000
_cell.length_b   1.000
_cell.length_c   1.000
_cell.angle_alpha   90.00
_cell.angle_beta   90.00
_cell.angle_gamma   90.00
#
_symmetry.space_group_name_H-M   'P 1'
#
loop_
_entity.id
_entity.type
_entity.pdbx_description
1 polymer ?
#
loop_
_entity_poly.entity_id
_entity_poly.type
_entity_poly.pdbx_seq_one_letter_code
_entity_poly.pdbx_strand_id
1 'polypeptide(L)'
;MANVKPVEQPGGRYGIPSPLGVGPMSRNSIDACIEFAYRHEFNLMLIPSRRQIEAAALGGGYVEGWDTEAFAEYVRKRDPKHLLMLCRDHGGPYQLPTERASGLTPEQALDSATVSFVEDIRCGFELLHIDTCMDVDGPAEHSLAVERLVELYGRCVEAARVENVDLRFEIGFEDQGVDTNDPAEFDEQLHDVLARLRAADLPAPTFVVAQTGTKVLETTNTGALRTAPAAVEYAVRALSDLTQKSGLALKAHNADYLSFAEIGRLRTAGVHAMNIAPEIGVAETRALLELLEEVGLRNARDSFLAMAYESGLWRKWMIQGTPDDDLRRAIIAGHYMFGTEAFVQLKESVSATVARRGIDLDQYLRLRIEHVIGRYATLL
;
A
#
# COMPACT_ATOMS: atom_id res chain seq x y z
N MET A 1 -26.92 -21.60 -10.05
CA MET A 1 -26.94 -20.20 -10.49
C MET A 1 -27.68 -19.39 -9.43
N ALA A 2 -26.96 -18.87 -8.45
CA ALA A 2 -27.51 -17.95 -7.46
C ALA A 2 -27.08 -16.54 -7.86
N ASN A 3 -28.05 -15.70 -8.20
CA ASN A 3 -27.84 -14.29 -8.52
C ASN A 3 -27.29 -13.57 -7.28
N VAL A 4 -25.99 -13.33 -7.26
CA VAL A 4 -25.37 -12.35 -6.36
C VAL A 4 -25.68 -10.98 -6.97
N LYS A 5 -26.40 -10.14 -6.23
CA LYS A 5 -26.65 -8.75 -6.64
C LYS A 5 -25.30 -8.01 -6.75
N PRO A 6 -25.13 -7.09 -7.72
CA PRO A 6 -24.01 -6.16 -7.72
C PRO A 6 -23.96 -5.43 -6.38
N VAL A 7 -22.78 -5.33 -5.78
CA VAL A 7 -22.54 -4.43 -4.66
C VAL A 7 -22.64 -3.02 -5.23
N GLU A 8 -23.68 -2.27 -4.88
CA GLU A 8 -23.78 -0.85 -5.22
C GLU A 8 -22.57 -0.14 -4.61
N GLN A 9 -21.64 0.32 -5.45
CA GLN A 9 -20.57 1.18 -4.97
C GLN A 9 -21.20 2.48 -4.47
N PRO A 10 -20.95 2.88 -3.21
CA PRO A 10 -21.40 4.17 -2.75
C PRO A 10 -20.56 5.22 -3.47
N GLY A 11 -21.08 5.78 -4.56
CA GLY A 11 -20.75 7.13 -5.02
C GLY A 11 -21.22 8.13 -3.96
N GLY A 12 -20.61 8.05 -2.78
CA GLY A 12 -20.98 8.78 -1.59
C GLY A 12 -20.45 10.20 -1.65
N ARG A 13 -21.20 11.11 -1.01
CA ARG A 13 -20.97 12.51 -0.59
C ARG A 13 -19.57 13.15 -0.68
N TYR A 14 -18.47 12.40 -0.78
CA TYR A 14 -17.07 12.83 -0.79
C TYR A 14 -16.27 12.43 -2.06
N GLY A 15 -16.88 11.76 -3.05
CA GLY A 15 -16.20 11.44 -4.32
C GLY A 15 -15.05 10.44 -4.20
N ILE A 16 -15.10 9.56 -3.19
CA ILE A 16 -14.09 8.54 -2.91
C ILE A 16 -14.02 7.52 -4.05
N PRO A 17 -12.84 7.29 -4.67
CA PRO A 17 -12.72 6.45 -5.87
C PRO A 17 -12.82 4.95 -5.58
N SER A 18 -12.31 4.52 -4.43
CA SER A 18 -12.41 3.14 -3.93
C SER A 18 -12.13 3.13 -2.42
N PRO A 19 -12.75 2.22 -1.66
CA PRO A 19 -12.51 2.09 -0.22
C PRO A 19 -11.31 1.17 0.11
N LEU A 20 -10.66 0.52 -0.87
CA LEU A 20 -9.59 -0.44 -0.61
C LEU A 20 -8.36 -0.18 -1.48
N GLY A 21 -7.23 0.11 -0.83
CA GLY A 21 -5.90 0.14 -1.42
C GLY A 21 -5.16 -1.18 -1.22
N VAL A 22 -4.63 -1.74 -2.30
CA VAL A 22 -3.83 -2.96 -2.28
C VAL A 22 -2.42 -2.66 -2.79
N GLY A 23 -1.42 -2.89 -1.94
CA GLY A 23 -0.02 -2.77 -2.30
C GLY A 23 0.42 -3.93 -3.21
N PRO A 24 0.95 -3.67 -4.41
CA PRO A 24 1.44 -4.74 -5.28
C PRO A 24 2.68 -5.40 -4.65
N MET A 25 2.65 -6.73 -4.57
CA MET A 25 3.74 -7.54 -4.00
C MET A 25 4.40 -8.47 -5.01
N SER A 26 3.73 -8.69 -6.15
CA SER A 26 4.12 -9.57 -7.25
C SER A 26 3.22 -9.34 -8.45
N ARG A 27 3.56 -9.91 -9.60
CA ARG A 27 2.62 -10.01 -10.73
C ARG A 27 1.31 -10.69 -10.35
N ASN A 28 1.36 -11.75 -9.56
CA ASN A 28 0.17 -12.47 -9.11
C ASN A 28 -0.73 -11.59 -8.25
N SER A 29 -0.17 -10.73 -7.39
CA SER A 29 -0.99 -9.80 -6.60
C SER A 29 -1.73 -8.79 -7.47
N ILE A 30 -1.10 -8.31 -8.55
CA ILE A 30 -1.70 -7.36 -9.50
C ILE A 30 -2.79 -8.05 -10.31
N ASP A 31 -2.48 -9.21 -10.88
CA ASP A 31 -3.45 -10.01 -11.64
C ASP A 31 -4.64 -10.43 -10.77
N ALA A 32 -4.42 -10.77 -9.49
CA ALA A 32 -5.49 -11.08 -8.55
C ALA A 32 -6.39 -9.87 -8.27
N CYS A 33 -5.82 -8.66 -8.16
CA CYS A 33 -6.62 -7.44 -8.04
C CYS A 33 -7.50 -7.21 -9.28
N ILE A 34 -6.94 -7.41 -10.48
CA ILE A 34 -7.67 -7.27 -11.75
C ILE A 34 -8.79 -8.32 -11.83
N GLU A 35 -8.46 -9.59 -11.59
CA GLU A 35 -9.44 -10.69 -11.60
C GLU A 35 -10.57 -10.45 -10.59
N PHE A 36 -10.23 -10.02 -9.37
CA PHE A 36 -11.20 -9.67 -8.34
C PHE A 36 -12.11 -8.51 -8.76
N ALA A 37 -11.51 -7.40 -9.21
CA ALA A 37 -12.24 -6.21 -9.63
C ALA A 37 -13.24 -6.51 -10.75
N TYR A 38 -12.84 -7.31 -11.75
CA TYR A 38 -13.71 -7.68 -12.88
C TYR A 38 -14.81 -8.66 -12.47
N ARG A 39 -14.51 -9.60 -11.57
CA ARG A 39 -15.49 -10.58 -11.12
C ARG A 39 -16.57 -9.96 -10.24
N HIS A 40 -16.20 -8.94 -9.46
CA HIS A 40 -17.06 -8.33 -8.46
C HIS A 40 -17.56 -6.92 -8.84
N GLU A 41 -17.14 -6.39 -10.00
CA GLU A 41 -17.37 -5.00 -10.42
C GLU A 41 -16.99 -3.99 -9.32
N PHE A 42 -15.84 -4.26 -8.69
CA PHE A 42 -15.37 -3.55 -7.51
C PHE A 42 -14.12 -2.72 -7.85
N ASN A 43 -14.20 -1.41 -7.65
CA ASN A 43 -13.06 -0.53 -7.88
C ASN A 43 -12.00 -0.73 -6.78
N LEU A 44 -10.74 -0.83 -7.16
CA LEU A 44 -9.60 -0.95 -6.25
C LEU A 44 -8.60 0.18 -6.49
N MET A 45 -7.87 0.58 -5.45
CA MET A 45 -6.63 1.34 -5.62
C MET A 45 -5.45 0.37 -5.62
N LEU A 46 -4.58 0.45 -6.63
CA LEU A 46 -3.23 -0.12 -6.54
C LEU A 46 -2.30 0.96 -6.00
N ILE A 47 -1.64 0.66 -4.88
CA ILE A 47 -0.89 1.64 -4.08
C ILE A 47 0.61 1.23 -3.94
N PRO A 48 1.38 1.10 -5.03
CA PRO A 48 2.81 0.90 -4.90
C PRO A 48 3.47 2.03 -4.10
N SER A 49 4.26 1.65 -3.09
CA SER A 49 5.27 2.53 -2.51
C SER A 49 6.45 2.72 -3.45
N ARG A 50 7.26 3.76 -3.22
CA ARG A 50 8.52 4.02 -3.95
C ARG A 50 9.52 2.87 -3.89
N ARG A 51 9.35 1.90 -2.99
CA ARG A 51 10.21 0.70 -2.94
C ARG A 51 9.70 -0.39 -3.88
N GLN A 52 8.39 -0.48 -4.05
CA GLN A 52 7.74 -1.54 -4.82
C GLN A 52 7.88 -1.28 -6.32
N ILE A 53 7.54 -0.07 -6.76
CA ILE A 53 7.60 0.41 -8.14
C ILE A 53 8.11 1.86 -8.10
N GLU A 54 9.09 2.20 -8.92
CA GLU A 54 9.72 3.52 -8.95
C GLU A 54 10.20 3.85 -10.35
N ALA A 55 10.41 5.14 -10.64
CA ALA A 55 10.92 5.61 -11.91
C ALA A 55 12.26 4.92 -12.26
N ALA A 56 12.45 4.59 -13.54
CA ALA A 56 13.69 4.01 -14.03
C ALA A 56 14.91 4.88 -13.71
N ALA A 57 14.75 6.20 -13.79
CA ALA A 57 15.77 7.19 -13.44
C ALA A 57 16.22 7.14 -11.97
N LEU A 58 15.41 6.54 -11.09
CA LEU A 58 15.66 6.38 -9.66
C LEU A 58 16.00 4.93 -9.27
N GLY A 59 16.14 4.04 -10.26
CA GLY A 59 16.61 2.66 -10.07
C GLY A 59 15.52 1.59 -10.09
N GLY A 60 14.26 1.95 -10.35
CA GLY A 60 13.14 0.99 -10.38
C GLY A 60 12.76 0.45 -8.99
N GLY A 61 11.79 -0.47 -8.98
CA GLY A 61 11.31 -1.11 -7.75
C GLY A 61 11.61 -2.61 -7.67
N TYR A 62 11.39 -3.22 -6.51
CA TYR A 62 11.65 -4.67 -6.34
C TYR A 62 10.53 -5.57 -6.92
N VAL A 63 9.32 -5.03 -7.15
CA VAL A 63 8.20 -5.84 -7.63
C VAL A 63 8.39 -6.09 -9.13
N GLU A 64 8.68 -7.35 -9.47
CA GLU A 64 8.92 -7.82 -10.84
C GLU A 64 10.09 -7.12 -11.57
N GLY A 65 10.87 -6.29 -10.86
CA GLY A 65 11.90 -5.43 -11.47
C GLY A 65 11.31 -4.36 -12.40
N TRP A 66 10.04 -4.01 -12.24
CA TRP A 66 9.39 -3.00 -13.08
C TRP A 66 9.71 -1.58 -12.62
N ASP A 67 9.84 -0.69 -13.59
CA ASP A 67 9.71 0.75 -13.40
C ASP A 67 8.23 1.17 -13.47
N THR A 68 7.97 2.45 -13.20
CA THR A 68 6.61 3.02 -13.21
C THR A 68 5.91 2.83 -14.56
N GLU A 69 6.60 3.04 -15.68
CA GLU A 69 6.04 2.89 -17.03
C GLU A 69 5.64 1.43 -17.31
N ALA A 70 6.56 0.48 -17.13
CA ALA A 70 6.28 -0.94 -17.36
C ALA A 70 5.15 -1.46 -16.46
N PHE A 71 5.09 -1.01 -15.21
CA PHE A 71 4.00 -1.34 -14.29
C PHE A 71 2.65 -0.78 -14.78
N ALA A 72 2.60 0.50 -15.13
CA ALA A 72 1.36 1.13 -15.59
C ALA A 72 0.86 0.51 -16.90
N GLU A 73 1.75 0.30 -17.87
CA GLU A 73 1.41 -0.39 -19.12
C GLU A 73 0.88 -1.80 -18.88
N TYR A 74 1.53 -2.56 -17.98
CA TYR A 74 1.11 -3.92 -17.64
C TYR A 74 -0.32 -3.95 -17.11
N VAL A 75 -0.64 -3.05 -16.18
CA VAL A 75 -1.97 -2.94 -15.56
C VAL A 75 -3.00 -2.46 -16.58
N ARG A 76 -2.77 -1.33 -17.27
CA ARG A 76 -3.75 -0.73 -18.19
C ARG A 76 -4.09 -1.64 -19.36
N LYS A 77 -3.14 -2.45 -19.84
CA LYS A 77 -3.41 -3.47 -20.87
C LYS A 77 -4.41 -4.54 -20.42
N ARG A 78 -4.46 -4.83 -19.12
CA ARG A 78 -5.31 -5.87 -18.52
C ARG A 78 -6.54 -5.31 -17.83
N ASP A 79 -6.58 -4.00 -17.59
CA ASP A 79 -7.71 -3.28 -17.04
C ASP A 79 -8.30 -2.25 -18.04
N PRO A 80 -8.91 -2.69 -19.16
CA PRO A 80 -9.54 -1.78 -20.12
C PRO A 80 -10.78 -1.03 -19.59
N LYS A 81 -11.36 -1.47 -18.48
CA LYS A 81 -12.50 -0.82 -17.80
C LYS A 81 -12.08 0.22 -16.76
N HIS A 82 -10.78 0.36 -16.48
CA HIS A 82 -10.25 1.26 -15.46
C HIS A 82 -10.87 1.01 -14.06
N LEU A 83 -11.05 -0.25 -13.68
CA LEU A 83 -11.51 -0.61 -12.33
C LEU A 83 -10.40 -0.50 -11.28
N LEU A 84 -9.13 -0.42 -11.71
CA LEU A 84 -7.97 -0.24 -10.85
C LEU A 84 -7.45 1.18 -11.04
N MET A 85 -7.60 1.98 -9.99
CA MET A 85 -6.98 3.30 -9.89
C MET A 85 -5.51 3.12 -9.55
N LEU A 86 -4.62 3.70 -10.36
CA LEU A 86 -3.19 3.71 -10.07
C LEU A 86 -2.87 4.85 -9.09
N CYS A 87 -2.28 4.51 -7.95
CA CYS A 87 -1.98 5.44 -6.87
C CYS A 87 -0.53 5.32 -6.41
N ARG A 88 0.05 6.41 -5.89
CA ARG A 88 1.34 6.37 -5.19
C ARG A 88 1.10 6.32 -3.69
N ASP A 89 1.74 5.37 -3.01
CA ASP A 89 1.83 5.35 -1.55
C ASP A 89 3.18 5.91 -1.09
N HIS A 90 3.16 6.74 -0.04
CA HIS A 90 4.36 7.31 0.59
C HIS A 90 5.40 7.87 -0.41
N GLY A 91 5.02 8.85 -1.23
CA GLY A 91 5.83 9.32 -2.37
C GLY A 91 6.84 10.45 -2.09
N GLY A 92 6.98 10.94 -0.86
CA GLY A 92 7.81 12.11 -0.57
C GLY A 92 9.31 11.84 -0.30
N PRO A 93 10.05 12.86 0.19
CA PRO A 93 11.49 12.79 0.39
C PRO A 93 11.87 11.79 1.47
N TYR A 94 12.99 11.12 1.27
CA TYR A 94 13.51 10.06 2.14
C TYR A 94 12.58 8.85 2.30
N GLN A 95 11.61 8.65 1.42
CA GLN A 95 10.81 7.42 1.38
C GLN A 95 11.53 6.31 0.61
N LEU A 96 12.40 6.69 -0.34
CA LEU A 96 13.25 5.78 -1.07
C LEU A 96 14.55 5.53 -0.28
N PRO A 97 14.89 4.27 0.10
CA PRO A 97 16.04 3.99 0.95
C PRO A 97 17.39 4.49 0.41
N THR A 98 17.54 4.57 -0.90
CA THR A 98 18.77 5.03 -1.56
C THR A 98 19.05 6.51 -1.29
N GLU A 99 18.03 7.33 -1.04
CA GLU A 99 18.21 8.76 -0.76
C GLU A 99 19.03 8.98 0.52
N ARG A 100 18.74 8.21 1.58
CA ARG A 100 19.54 8.24 2.82
C ARG A 100 20.90 7.59 2.62
N ALA A 101 20.95 6.44 1.95
CA ALA A 101 22.20 5.69 1.74
C ALA A 101 23.22 6.50 0.92
N SER A 102 22.74 7.33 -0.01
CA SER A 102 23.56 8.23 -0.83
C SER A 102 23.83 9.58 -0.18
N GLY A 103 23.31 9.83 1.03
CA GLY A 103 23.52 11.08 1.76
C GLY A 103 22.94 12.31 1.07
N LEU A 104 21.78 12.18 0.40
CA LEU A 104 21.13 13.29 -0.28
C LEU A 104 20.74 14.40 0.72
N THR A 105 20.96 15.65 0.32
CA THR A 105 20.46 16.81 1.05
C THR A 105 18.93 16.88 1.00
N PRO A 106 18.27 17.64 1.90
CA PRO A 106 16.82 17.82 1.86
C PRO A 106 16.26 18.26 0.51
N GLU A 107 16.95 19.19 -0.15
CA GLU A 107 16.59 19.69 -1.49
C GLU A 107 16.70 18.57 -2.55
N GLN A 108 17.79 17.79 -2.52
CA GLN A 108 17.98 16.67 -3.44
C GLN A 108 16.96 15.55 -3.22
N ALA A 109 16.57 15.27 -1.97
CA ALA A 109 15.53 14.31 -1.65
C ALA A 109 14.14 14.78 -2.12
N LEU A 110 13.86 16.09 -2.02
CA LEU A 110 12.63 16.68 -2.55
C LEU A 110 12.58 16.62 -4.09
N ASP A 111 13.70 16.88 -4.75
CA ASP A 111 13.83 16.75 -6.21
C ASP A 111 13.68 15.30 -6.67
N SER A 112 14.27 14.35 -5.93
CA SER A 112 14.09 12.91 -6.15
C SER A 112 12.61 12.50 -6.05
N ALA A 113 11.90 12.96 -5.01
CA ALA A 113 10.45 12.74 -4.89
C ALA A 113 9.66 13.40 -6.03
N THR A 114 10.09 14.59 -6.48
CA THR A 114 9.48 15.28 -7.63
C THR A 114 9.63 14.45 -8.91
N VAL A 115 10.82 13.89 -9.18
CA VAL A 115 11.05 13.01 -10.34
C VAL A 115 10.13 11.79 -10.28
N SER A 116 9.99 11.16 -9.11
CA SER A 116 9.10 10.02 -8.90
C SER A 116 7.64 10.37 -9.25
N PHE A 117 7.11 11.47 -8.68
CA PHE A 117 5.73 11.87 -8.91
C PHE A 117 5.44 12.33 -10.33
N VAL A 118 6.37 13.05 -10.98
CA VAL A 118 6.20 13.46 -12.38
C VAL A 118 6.11 12.23 -13.29
N GLU A 119 6.90 11.20 -13.00
CA GLU A 119 6.82 9.93 -13.74
C GLU A 119 5.49 9.21 -13.51
N ASP A 120 5.03 9.15 -12.25
CA ASP A 120 3.72 8.59 -11.92
C ASP A 120 2.59 9.30 -12.69
N ILE A 121 2.60 10.64 -12.72
CA ILE A 121 1.60 11.45 -13.44
C ILE A 121 1.63 11.12 -14.94
N ARG A 122 2.81 11.06 -15.57
CA ARG A 122 2.96 10.69 -16.98
C ARG A 122 2.44 9.30 -17.29
N CYS A 123 2.63 8.38 -16.35
CA CYS A 123 2.15 7.00 -16.47
C CYS A 123 0.66 6.84 -16.11
N GLY A 124 -0.06 7.94 -15.86
CA GLY A 124 -1.50 7.94 -15.62
C GLY A 124 -1.87 7.46 -14.22
N PHE A 125 -1.05 7.76 -13.21
CA PHE A 125 -1.46 7.69 -11.82
C PHE A 125 -2.48 8.80 -11.54
N GLU A 126 -3.51 8.45 -10.77
CA GLU A 126 -4.70 9.27 -10.55
C GLU A 126 -4.77 9.81 -9.13
N LEU A 127 -3.94 9.28 -8.21
CA LEU A 127 -3.88 9.70 -6.82
C LEU A 127 -2.46 9.60 -6.28
N LEU A 128 -1.94 10.69 -5.69
CA LEU A 128 -0.61 10.71 -5.08
C LEU A 128 -0.69 10.96 -3.57
N HIS A 129 -0.12 10.06 -2.79
CA HIS A 129 0.12 10.30 -1.36
C HIS A 129 1.41 11.09 -1.16
N ILE A 130 1.26 12.39 -0.89
CA ILE A 130 2.35 13.31 -0.58
C ILE A 130 2.72 13.17 0.90
N ASP A 131 3.76 12.39 1.16
CA ASP A 131 4.25 12.13 2.52
C ASP A 131 5.64 12.72 2.75
N THR A 132 5.67 13.86 3.43
CA THR A 132 6.88 14.62 3.76
C THR A 132 7.26 14.52 5.24
N CYS A 133 6.72 13.53 5.97
CA CYS A 133 6.97 13.37 7.41
C CYS A 133 8.39 12.89 7.74
N MET A 134 9.19 12.49 6.75
CA MET A 134 10.52 11.93 6.93
C MET A 134 11.64 12.93 6.61
N ASP A 135 12.74 12.79 7.34
CA ASP A 135 14.02 13.47 7.14
C ASP A 135 15.18 12.46 7.12
N VAL A 136 16.42 12.96 7.02
CA VAL A 136 17.66 12.17 6.98
C VAL A 136 17.74 11.22 8.17
N ASP A 137 17.51 11.75 9.38
CA ASP A 137 17.77 11.06 10.65
C ASP A 137 16.50 10.57 11.37
N GLY A 138 15.33 10.68 10.76
CA GLY A 138 14.06 10.30 11.40
C GLY A 138 12.89 11.15 10.92
N PRO A 139 11.86 11.35 11.75
CA PRO A 139 10.75 12.25 11.44
C PRO A 139 11.23 13.70 11.27
N ALA A 140 10.66 14.40 10.29
CA ALA A 140 10.85 15.83 10.10
C ALA A 140 10.06 16.62 11.16
N GLU A 141 10.52 17.83 11.47
CA GLU A 141 9.73 18.78 12.26
C GLU A 141 8.48 19.18 11.47
N HIS A 142 7.36 19.39 12.16
CA HIS A 142 6.05 19.60 11.53
C HIS A 142 6.06 20.77 10.54
N SER A 143 6.60 21.94 10.92
CA SER A 143 6.62 23.11 10.02
C SER A 143 7.43 22.86 8.74
N LEU A 144 8.54 22.12 8.85
CA LEU A 144 9.35 21.71 7.70
C LEU A 144 8.63 20.68 6.83
N ALA A 145 7.95 19.71 7.43
CA ALA A 145 7.14 18.72 6.71
C ALA A 145 6.02 19.41 5.91
N VAL A 146 5.33 20.38 6.53
CA VAL A 146 4.28 21.17 5.90
C VAL A 146 4.82 22.04 4.75
N GLU A 147 5.98 22.69 4.92
CA GLU A 147 6.62 23.47 3.86
C GLU A 147 6.94 22.60 2.64
N ARG A 148 7.62 21.46 2.86
CA ARG A 148 7.92 20.47 1.82
C ARG A 148 6.64 19.93 1.16
N LEU A 149 5.58 19.72 1.94
CA LEU A 149 4.30 19.21 1.42
C LEU A 149 3.72 20.20 0.43
N VAL A 150 3.57 21.47 0.81
CA VAL A 150 2.98 22.51 -0.06
C VAL A 150 3.81 22.69 -1.33
N GLU A 151 5.14 22.69 -1.21
CA GLU A 151 6.02 22.78 -2.37
C GLU A 151 5.86 21.58 -3.32
N LEU A 152 5.96 20.36 -2.81
CA LEU A 152 5.87 19.14 -3.61
C LEU A 152 4.48 18.96 -4.22
N TYR A 153 3.43 19.30 -3.47
CA TYR A 153 2.05 19.33 -3.94
C TYR A 153 1.90 20.29 -5.12
N GLY A 154 2.43 21.52 -5.00
CA GLY A 154 2.41 22.50 -6.10
C GLY A 154 3.14 22.02 -7.34
N ARG A 155 4.33 21.40 -7.19
CA ARG A 155 5.06 20.77 -8.30
C ARG A 155 4.22 19.70 -9.00
N CYS A 156 3.49 18.88 -8.25
CA CYS A 156 2.61 17.84 -8.81
C CYS A 156 1.39 18.42 -9.53
N VAL A 157 0.78 19.49 -9.01
CA VAL A 157 -0.35 20.18 -9.65
C VAL A 157 0.07 20.76 -11.00
N GLU A 158 1.22 21.42 -11.06
CA GLU A 158 1.75 21.96 -12.31
C GLU A 158 2.09 20.85 -13.31
N ALA A 159 2.69 19.75 -12.85
CA ALA A 159 2.96 18.58 -13.69
C ALA A 159 1.66 17.95 -14.25
N ALA A 160 0.64 17.74 -13.40
CA ALA A 160 -0.65 17.21 -13.81
C ALA A 160 -1.36 18.13 -14.82
N ARG A 161 -1.24 19.44 -14.65
CA ARG A 161 -1.76 20.43 -15.61
C ARG A 161 -1.07 20.31 -16.97
N VAL A 162 0.24 20.12 -16.99
CA VAL A 162 1.02 19.96 -18.24
C VAL A 162 0.64 18.66 -18.95
N GLU A 163 0.49 17.56 -18.20
CA GLU A 163 0.15 16.24 -18.74
C GLU A 163 -1.37 16.04 -18.95
N ASN A 164 -2.19 17.02 -18.58
CA ASN A 164 -3.66 16.99 -18.65
C ASN A 164 -4.29 15.77 -17.91
N VAL A 165 -3.81 15.52 -16.69
CA VAL A 165 -4.28 14.44 -15.81
C VAL A 165 -5.15 15.01 -14.68
N ASP A 166 -6.32 14.41 -14.45
CA ASP A 166 -7.15 14.70 -13.27
C ASP A 166 -6.53 14.01 -12.05
N LEU A 167 -5.75 14.76 -11.27
CA LEU A 167 -4.96 14.25 -10.17
C LEU A 167 -5.63 14.49 -8.82
N ARG A 168 -5.76 13.42 -8.03
CA ARG A 168 -6.18 13.45 -6.63
C ARG A 168 -4.97 13.40 -5.72
N PHE A 169 -5.17 13.88 -4.50
CA PHE A 169 -4.11 13.89 -3.50
C PHE A 169 -4.54 13.25 -2.20
N GLU A 170 -3.56 12.66 -1.56
CA GLU A 170 -3.62 12.15 -0.20
C GLU A 170 -2.46 12.77 0.57
N ILE A 171 -2.71 13.16 1.81
CA ILE A 171 -1.70 13.72 2.71
C ILE A 171 -1.72 12.95 4.02
N GLY A 172 -0.58 12.83 4.68
CA GLY A 172 -0.47 12.11 5.95
C GLY A 172 0.26 12.91 7.01
N PHE A 173 -0.14 12.69 8.26
CA PHE A 173 0.48 13.25 9.47
C PHE A 173 0.87 12.15 10.45
N GLU A 174 0.96 10.91 9.98
CA GLU A 174 1.06 9.75 10.85
C GLU A 174 2.46 9.60 11.46
N ASP A 175 2.50 9.52 12.79
CA ASP A 175 3.54 8.75 13.44
C ASP A 175 3.24 7.26 13.16
N GLN A 176 4.25 6.50 12.74
CA GLN A 176 4.16 5.04 12.52
C GLN A 176 4.06 4.27 13.86
N GLY A 177 3.44 4.89 14.87
CA GLY A 177 3.19 4.40 16.21
C GLY A 177 2.09 3.35 16.29
N VAL A 178 1.76 2.95 17.52
CA VAL A 178 0.73 1.93 17.80
C VAL A 178 -0.64 2.53 18.14
N ASP A 179 -0.65 3.75 18.67
CA ASP A 179 -1.84 4.46 19.16
C ASP A 179 -2.42 5.38 18.10
N THR A 180 -3.69 5.77 18.23
CA THR A 180 -4.30 6.74 17.33
C THR A 180 -3.66 8.12 17.44
N ASN A 181 -3.76 8.94 16.38
CA ASN A 181 -3.49 10.37 16.53
C ASN A 181 -4.41 10.99 17.61
N ASP A 182 -3.90 11.97 18.34
CA ASP A 182 -4.72 12.80 19.20
C ASP A 182 -5.65 13.68 18.33
N PRO A 183 -6.97 13.69 18.57
CA PRO A 183 -7.88 14.47 17.74
C PRO A 183 -7.64 15.98 17.76
N ALA A 184 -7.16 16.55 18.88
CA ALA A 184 -6.92 18.00 18.95
C ALA A 184 -5.66 18.38 18.17
N GLU A 185 -4.57 17.63 18.36
CA GLU A 185 -3.34 17.82 17.57
C GLU A 185 -3.61 17.62 16.07
N PHE A 186 -4.35 16.57 15.71
CA PHE A 186 -4.73 16.31 14.32
C PHE A 186 -5.56 17.46 13.71
N ASP A 187 -6.50 18.03 14.47
CA ASP A 187 -7.30 19.17 13.98
C ASP A 187 -6.43 20.40 13.69
N GLU A 188 -5.47 20.70 14.56
CA GLU A 188 -4.52 21.80 14.38
C GLU A 188 -3.64 21.60 13.15
N GLN A 189 -3.05 20.41 13.00
CA GLN A 189 -2.20 20.05 11.85
C GLN A 189 -2.98 20.09 10.53
N LEU A 190 -4.21 19.55 10.53
CA LEU A 190 -5.08 19.55 9.36
C LEU A 190 -5.47 20.99 8.98
N HIS A 191 -5.80 21.84 9.96
CA HIS A 191 -6.12 23.23 9.70
C HIS A 191 -4.94 24.02 9.14
N ASP A 192 -3.71 23.83 9.65
CA ASP A 192 -2.51 24.49 9.12
C ASP A 192 -2.30 24.11 7.65
N VAL A 193 -2.21 22.81 7.34
CA VAL A 193 -1.98 22.37 5.95
C VAL A 193 -3.06 22.86 5.00
N LEU A 194 -4.34 22.72 5.36
CA LEU A 194 -5.42 23.20 4.50
C LEU A 194 -5.39 24.72 4.32
N ALA A 195 -4.98 25.48 5.34
CA ALA A 195 -4.79 26.92 5.20
C ALA A 195 -3.64 27.25 4.25
N ARG A 196 -2.53 26.53 4.32
CA ARG A 196 -1.38 26.76 3.43
C ARG A 196 -1.65 26.36 1.99
N LEU A 197 -2.32 25.22 1.76
CA LEU A 197 -2.75 24.82 0.42
C LEU A 197 -3.68 25.88 -0.19
N ARG A 198 -4.67 26.36 0.56
CA ARG A 198 -5.55 27.46 0.10
C ARG A 198 -4.79 28.75 -0.18
N ALA A 199 -3.83 29.11 0.67
CA ALA A 199 -3.02 30.32 0.48
C ALA A 199 -2.13 30.23 -0.78
N ALA A 200 -1.75 29.01 -1.18
CA ALA A 200 -1.01 28.72 -2.40
C ALA A 200 -1.90 28.48 -3.64
N ASP A 201 -3.23 28.66 -3.53
CA ASP A 201 -4.21 28.36 -4.58
C ASP A 201 -4.17 26.90 -5.08
N LEU A 202 -3.82 25.98 -4.18
CA LEU A 202 -3.76 24.54 -4.45
C LEU A 202 -5.10 23.86 -4.09
N PRO A 203 -5.50 22.80 -4.83
CA PRO A 203 -6.73 22.08 -4.54
C PRO A 203 -6.66 21.39 -3.16
N ALA A 204 -7.83 21.13 -2.58
CA ALA A 204 -7.91 20.32 -1.37
C ALA A 204 -7.57 18.85 -1.70
N PRO A 205 -6.90 18.12 -0.79
CA PRO A 205 -6.72 16.68 -0.96
C PRO A 205 -8.06 15.94 -0.96
N THR A 206 -8.07 14.71 -1.49
CA THR A 206 -9.23 13.81 -1.37
C THR A 206 -9.18 13.05 -0.05
N PHE A 207 -8.00 12.58 0.33
CA PHE A 207 -7.79 11.82 1.55
C PHE A 207 -6.83 12.52 2.51
N VAL A 208 -7.05 12.27 3.79
CA VAL A 208 -6.05 12.46 4.84
C VAL A 208 -5.84 11.13 5.55
N VAL A 209 -4.58 10.79 5.77
CA VAL A 209 -4.17 9.63 6.54
C VAL A 209 -3.96 10.07 7.98
N ALA A 210 -4.61 9.36 8.89
CA ALA A 210 -4.34 9.44 10.32
C ALA A 210 -4.04 8.03 10.83
N GLN A 211 -3.23 7.95 11.89
CA GLN A 211 -3.02 6.73 12.59
C GLN A 211 -4.33 6.30 13.28
N THR A 212 -4.87 5.15 12.86
CA THR A 212 -6.16 4.62 13.32
C THR A 212 -6.01 3.49 14.35
N GLY A 213 -4.88 3.44 15.04
CA GLY A 213 -4.56 2.37 15.99
C GLY A 213 -4.22 1.05 15.28
N THR A 214 -3.64 1.14 14.08
CA THR A 214 -3.29 0.02 13.22
C THR A 214 -1.79 0.02 12.95
N LYS A 215 -1.13 -1.10 13.24
CA LYS A 215 0.30 -1.27 12.99
C LYS A 215 0.59 -2.70 12.63
N VAL A 216 1.49 -2.94 11.70
CA VAL A 216 1.83 -4.30 11.28
C VAL A 216 3.25 -4.62 11.72
N LEU A 217 3.38 -5.69 12.51
CA LEU A 217 4.65 -6.35 12.76
C LEU A 217 4.45 -7.86 12.59
N GLU A 218 5.45 -8.50 12.01
CA GLU A 218 5.50 -9.91 11.68
C GLU A 218 4.35 -10.31 10.75
N THR A 219 3.33 -10.99 11.25
CA THR A 219 2.12 -11.36 10.50
C THR A 219 0.86 -11.11 11.31
N THR A 220 0.86 -10.02 12.08
CA THR A 220 -0.28 -9.59 12.89
C THR A 220 -0.40 -8.07 12.88
N ASN A 221 -1.60 -7.58 13.13
CA ASN A 221 -1.78 -6.20 13.54
C ASN A 221 -1.41 -6.09 15.04
N THR A 222 -0.52 -5.17 15.39
CA THR A 222 -0.06 -4.86 16.75
C THR A 222 -0.52 -3.48 17.23
N GLY A 223 -1.38 -2.80 16.47
CA GLY A 223 -1.90 -1.49 16.85
C GLY A 223 -2.90 -1.57 18.01
N ALA A 224 -3.16 -0.41 18.62
CA ALA A 224 -4.04 -0.26 19.78
C ALA A 224 -5.48 -0.75 19.53
N LEU A 225 -5.91 -0.89 18.27
CA LEU A 225 -7.21 -1.46 17.92
C LEU A 225 -7.41 -2.86 18.53
N ARG A 226 -6.32 -3.61 18.71
CA ARG A 226 -6.33 -4.96 19.31
C ARG A 226 -6.43 -4.93 20.83
N THR A 227 -5.80 -3.96 21.47
CA THR A 227 -5.66 -3.91 22.94
C THR A 227 -6.75 -3.05 23.58
N ALA A 228 -7.20 -1.99 22.92
CA ALA A 228 -8.19 -1.03 23.40
C ALA A 228 -9.22 -0.64 22.32
N PRO A 229 -9.95 -1.60 21.72
CA PRO A 229 -10.81 -1.37 20.55
C PRO A 229 -11.86 -0.27 20.73
N ALA A 230 -12.46 -0.15 21.92
CA ALA A 230 -13.48 0.87 22.19
C ALA A 230 -12.90 2.29 22.28
N ALA A 231 -11.71 2.44 22.85
CA ALA A 231 -11.02 3.74 22.93
C ALA A 231 -10.55 4.18 21.54
N VAL A 232 -9.98 3.25 20.77
CA VAL A 232 -9.59 3.49 19.37
C VAL A 232 -10.79 3.89 18.53
N GLU A 233 -11.92 3.18 18.64
CA GLU A 233 -13.13 3.54 17.90
C GLU A 233 -13.62 4.95 18.22
N TYR A 234 -13.60 5.35 19.49
CA TYR A 234 -13.96 6.71 19.91
C TYR A 234 -13.03 7.75 19.29
N ALA A 235 -11.72 7.54 19.35
CA ALA A 235 -10.73 8.43 18.76
C ALA A 235 -10.87 8.52 17.24
N VAL A 236 -11.01 7.38 16.56
CA VAL A 236 -11.19 7.33 15.10
C VAL A 236 -12.48 8.03 14.66
N ARG A 237 -13.57 7.94 15.44
CA ARG A 237 -14.79 8.73 15.18
C ARG A 237 -14.51 10.22 15.25
N ALA A 238 -13.78 10.68 16.27
CA ALA A 238 -13.41 12.09 16.38
C ALA A 238 -12.53 12.54 15.18
N LEU A 239 -11.52 11.75 14.81
CA LEU A 239 -10.68 12.02 13.63
C LEU A 239 -11.52 12.07 12.34
N SER A 240 -12.46 11.14 12.17
CA SER A 240 -13.36 11.11 11.02
C SER A 240 -14.28 12.34 10.97
N ASP A 241 -14.86 12.74 12.11
CA ASP A 241 -15.72 13.91 12.20
C ASP A 241 -14.97 15.19 11.83
N LEU A 242 -13.72 15.35 12.29
CA LEU A 242 -12.85 16.48 11.92
C LEU A 242 -12.53 16.48 10.43
N THR A 243 -12.14 15.33 9.91
CA THR A 243 -11.83 15.12 8.49
C THR A 243 -13.04 15.46 7.60
N GLN A 244 -14.22 14.99 7.96
CA GLN A 244 -15.46 15.22 7.22
C GLN A 244 -15.93 16.67 7.29
N LYS A 245 -15.74 17.37 8.42
CA LYS A 245 -16.03 18.82 8.53
C LYS A 245 -15.20 19.63 7.53
N SER A 246 -14.01 19.16 7.21
CA SER A 246 -13.11 19.75 6.21
C SER A 246 -13.40 19.29 4.77
N GLY A 247 -14.41 18.44 4.56
CA GLY A 247 -14.79 17.93 3.23
C GLY A 247 -13.88 16.83 2.68
N LEU A 248 -13.07 16.20 3.54
CA LEU A 248 -12.08 15.18 3.17
C LEU A 248 -12.55 13.77 3.57
N ALA A 249 -11.83 12.75 3.10
CA ALA A 249 -12.02 11.36 3.49
C ALA A 249 -10.87 10.85 4.38
N LEU A 250 -11.21 10.20 5.49
CA LEU A 250 -10.23 9.57 6.38
C LEU A 250 -9.79 8.21 5.83
N LYS A 251 -8.48 7.98 5.70
CA LYS A 251 -7.91 6.72 5.25
C LYS A 251 -7.02 6.09 6.32
N ALA A 252 -7.16 4.77 6.50
CA ALA A 252 -6.37 3.98 7.44
C ALA A 252 -5.26 3.23 6.72
N HIS A 253 -4.04 3.34 7.24
CA HIS A 253 -2.89 2.56 6.80
C HIS A 253 -2.68 1.33 7.68
N ASN A 254 -1.86 0.39 7.22
CA ASN A 254 -1.48 -0.82 7.97
C ASN A 254 -2.72 -1.63 8.42
N ALA A 255 -3.75 -1.72 7.59
CA ALA A 255 -4.98 -2.45 7.90
C ALA A 255 -4.83 -3.97 7.74
N ASP A 256 -3.64 -4.45 7.37
CA ASP A 256 -3.33 -5.87 7.24
C ASP A 256 -3.65 -6.67 8.51
N TYR A 257 -4.02 -7.93 8.28
CA TYR A 257 -4.37 -8.93 9.28
C TYR A 257 -5.56 -8.59 10.18
N LEU A 258 -6.32 -7.52 9.90
CA LEU A 258 -7.53 -7.21 10.65
C LEU A 258 -8.61 -8.26 10.41
N SER A 259 -9.32 -8.61 11.49
CA SER A 259 -10.49 -9.47 11.43
C SER A 259 -11.71 -8.72 10.88
N PHE A 260 -12.73 -9.46 10.46
CA PHE A 260 -14.01 -8.89 10.01
C PHE A 260 -14.61 -7.91 11.03
N ALA A 261 -14.55 -8.24 12.33
CA ALA A 261 -15.06 -7.37 13.39
C ALA A 261 -14.28 -6.06 13.52
N GLU A 262 -12.97 -6.08 13.29
CA GLU A 262 -12.10 -4.89 13.39
C GLU A 262 -12.21 -3.99 12.17
N ILE A 263 -12.27 -4.58 10.97
CA ILE A 263 -12.58 -3.85 9.73
C ILE A 263 -13.93 -3.14 9.88
N GLY A 264 -14.95 -3.88 10.35
CA GLY A 264 -16.28 -3.32 10.62
C GLY A 264 -16.23 -2.17 11.63
N ARG A 265 -15.43 -2.29 12.70
CA ARG A 265 -15.26 -1.24 13.70
C ARG A 265 -14.71 0.05 13.08
N LEU A 266 -13.59 -0.04 12.36
CA LEU A 266 -12.99 1.13 11.69
C LEU A 266 -13.96 1.74 10.68
N ARG A 267 -14.66 0.92 9.91
CA ARG A 267 -15.66 1.39 8.94
C ARG A 267 -16.81 2.15 9.61
N THR A 268 -17.37 1.59 10.68
CA THR A 268 -18.45 2.25 11.46
C THR A 268 -17.99 3.49 12.22
N ALA A 269 -16.68 3.59 12.51
CA ALA A 269 -16.06 4.77 13.08
C ALA A 269 -15.84 5.89 12.04
N GLY A 270 -16.09 5.62 10.76
CA GLY A 270 -15.98 6.62 9.70
C GLY A 270 -14.65 6.60 8.95
N VAL A 271 -13.89 5.49 8.98
CA VAL A 271 -12.82 5.26 8.01
C VAL A 271 -13.43 5.02 6.63
N HIS A 272 -12.95 5.76 5.65
CA HIS A 272 -13.48 5.77 4.28
C HIS A 272 -12.72 4.81 3.36
N ALA A 273 -11.41 4.67 3.56
CA ALA A 273 -10.59 3.73 2.81
C ALA A 273 -9.52 3.09 3.70
N MET A 274 -9.05 1.90 3.32
CA MET A 274 -8.03 1.14 4.05
C MET A 274 -6.95 0.63 3.09
N ASN A 275 -5.69 0.66 3.52
CA ASN A 275 -4.58 0.07 2.78
C ASN A 275 -4.16 -1.27 3.38
N ILE A 276 -3.97 -2.26 2.51
CA ILE A 276 -3.35 -3.56 2.82
C ILE A 276 -2.21 -3.83 1.85
N ALA A 277 -1.13 -4.43 2.32
CA ALA A 277 0.06 -4.66 1.50
C ALA A 277 0.83 -5.92 1.96
N PRO A 278 1.56 -5.92 3.09
CA PRO A 278 2.38 -7.07 3.49
C PRO A 278 1.60 -8.39 3.64
N GLU A 279 0.32 -8.35 4.01
CA GLU A 279 -0.53 -9.55 4.08
C GLU A 279 -0.68 -10.23 2.71
N ILE A 280 -0.75 -9.45 1.63
CA ILE A 280 -0.87 -9.96 0.27
C ILE A 280 0.35 -10.81 -0.11
N GLY A 281 1.56 -10.28 0.14
CA GLY A 281 2.81 -10.98 -0.13
C GLY A 281 3.00 -12.22 0.75
N VAL A 282 2.61 -12.14 2.01
CA VAL A 282 2.65 -13.29 2.94
C VAL A 282 1.62 -14.36 2.56
N ALA A 283 0.44 -13.98 2.08
CA ALA A 283 -0.57 -14.93 1.62
C ALA A 283 -0.09 -15.73 0.40
N GLU A 284 0.53 -15.07 -0.57
CA GLU A 284 1.15 -15.74 -1.72
C GLU A 284 2.31 -16.65 -1.28
N THR A 285 3.16 -16.17 -0.38
CA THR A 285 4.27 -16.95 0.18
C THR A 285 3.79 -18.23 0.86
N ARG A 286 2.77 -18.14 1.71
CA ARG A 286 2.18 -19.30 2.38
C ARG A 286 1.54 -20.26 1.39
N ALA A 287 0.81 -19.75 0.40
CA ALA A 287 0.19 -20.55 -0.65
C ALA A 287 1.24 -21.37 -1.42
N LEU A 288 2.35 -20.75 -1.80
CA LEU A 288 3.45 -21.44 -2.46
C LEU A 288 4.00 -22.57 -1.58
N LEU A 289 4.30 -22.28 -0.31
CA LEU A 289 4.86 -23.27 0.63
C LEU A 289 3.91 -24.44 0.89
N GLU A 290 2.61 -24.16 1.06
CA GLU A 290 1.55 -25.17 1.21
C GLU A 290 1.53 -26.10 0.00
N LEU A 291 1.47 -25.54 -1.21
CA LEU A 291 1.45 -26.33 -2.43
C LEU A 291 2.71 -27.20 -2.58
N LEU A 292 3.89 -26.63 -2.33
CA LEU A 292 5.15 -27.35 -2.41
C LEU A 292 5.20 -28.53 -1.45
N GLU A 293 4.68 -28.39 -0.22
CA GLU A 293 4.56 -29.49 0.73
C GLU A 293 3.57 -30.55 0.25
N GLU A 294 2.37 -30.13 -0.19
CA GLU A 294 1.31 -31.02 -0.68
C GLU A 294 1.78 -31.88 -1.87
N VAL A 295 2.56 -31.30 -2.79
CA VAL A 295 3.07 -32.02 -3.97
C VAL A 295 4.40 -32.75 -3.72
N GLY A 296 5.00 -32.59 -2.53
CA GLY A 296 6.24 -33.26 -2.13
C GLY A 296 7.53 -32.63 -2.67
N LEU A 297 7.50 -31.35 -3.08
CA LEU A 297 8.65 -30.61 -3.62
C LEU A 297 9.49 -29.94 -2.52
N ARG A 298 9.98 -30.74 -1.57
CA ARG A 298 10.72 -30.26 -0.39
C ARG A 298 11.97 -29.45 -0.73
N ASN A 299 12.75 -29.88 -1.73
CA ASN A 299 13.94 -29.14 -2.14
C ASN A 299 13.60 -27.74 -2.64
N ALA A 300 12.53 -27.59 -3.43
CA ALA A 300 12.09 -26.27 -3.91
C ALA A 300 11.61 -25.39 -2.75
N ARG A 301 10.88 -26.00 -1.79
CA ARG A 301 10.43 -25.32 -0.56
C ARG A 301 11.63 -24.79 0.23
N ASP A 302 12.62 -25.64 0.49
CA ASP A 302 13.79 -25.28 1.30
C ASP A 302 14.68 -24.27 0.58
N SER A 303 14.85 -24.38 -0.74
CA SER A 303 15.57 -23.36 -1.53
C SER A 303 14.89 -22.00 -1.49
N PHE A 304 13.57 -21.94 -1.59
CA PHE A 304 12.83 -20.68 -1.47
C PHE A 304 12.93 -20.08 -0.07
N LEU A 305 12.77 -20.90 0.98
CA LEU A 305 12.89 -20.46 2.36
C LEU A 305 14.29 -19.92 2.67
N ALA A 306 15.33 -20.61 2.20
CA ALA A 306 16.71 -20.16 2.35
C ALA A 306 16.93 -18.79 1.70
N MET A 307 16.50 -18.63 0.44
CA MET A 307 16.61 -17.37 -0.29
C MET A 307 15.91 -16.22 0.45
N ALA A 308 14.68 -16.44 0.93
CA ALA A 308 13.92 -15.43 1.65
C ALA A 308 14.55 -15.08 3.01
N TYR A 309 15.04 -16.07 3.76
CA TYR A 309 15.71 -15.86 5.04
C TYR A 309 17.01 -15.08 4.88
N GLU A 310 17.86 -15.49 3.93
CA GLU A 310 19.19 -14.92 3.69
C GLU A 310 19.12 -13.46 3.21
N SER A 311 18.00 -13.05 2.58
CA SER A 311 17.77 -11.66 2.18
C SER A 311 17.85 -10.66 3.35
N GLY A 312 17.51 -11.10 4.57
CA GLY A 312 17.43 -10.23 5.74
C GLY A 312 16.34 -9.15 5.68
N LEU A 313 15.47 -9.16 4.66
CA LEU A 313 14.41 -8.16 4.47
C LEU A 313 13.25 -8.31 5.47
N TRP A 314 13.26 -9.39 6.25
CA TRP A 314 12.35 -9.62 7.38
C TRP A 314 12.68 -8.76 8.61
N ARG A 315 13.91 -8.23 8.74
CA ARG A 315 14.39 -7.60 9.99
C ARG A 315 13.50 -6.46 10.48
N LYS A 316 13.07 -5.56 9.58
CA LYS A 316 12.23 -4.40 9.92
C LYS A 316 10.84 -4.78 10.43
N TRP A 317 10.39 -6.00 10.11
CA TRP A 317 9.06 -6.49 10.47
C TRP A 317 9.04 -7.22 11.81
N MET A 318 10.20 -7.56 12.39
CA MET A 318 10.25 -8.38 13.59
C MET A 318 9.97 -7.57 14.86
N ILE A 319 9.21 -8.16 15.78
CA ILE A 319 9.05 -7.62 17.12
C ILE A 319 10.34 -7.88 17.91
N GLN A 320 10.83 -6.86 18.62
CA GLN A 320 12.02 -6.99 19.45
C GLN A 320 11.80 -8.02 20.55
N GLY A 321 12.73 -8.97 20.69
CA GLY A 321 12.67 -10.02 21.71
C GLY A 321 11.80 -11.23 21.36
N THR A 322 11.17 -11.28 20.18
CA THR A 322 10.53 -12.51 19.71
C THR A 322 11.58 -13.60 19.49
N PRO A 323 11.32 -14.87 19.85
CA PRO A 323 12.25 -15.97 19.61
C PRO A 323 12.71 -16.08 18.15
N ASP A 324 13.94 -16.55 17.96
CA ASP A 324 14.47 -16.87 16.64
C ASP A 324 13.64 -17.99 15.99
N ASP A 325 12.97 -17.64 14.89
CA ASP A 325 12.23 -18.57 14.04
C ASP A 325 12.52 -18.22 12.58
N ASP A 326 13.46 -18.96 12.00
CA ASP A 326 13.93 -18.75 10.63
C ASP A 326 12.84 -19.00 9.60
N LEU A 327 11.92 -19.95 9.86
CA LEU A 327 10.79 -20.22 8.99
C LEU A 327 9.84 -19.02 8.97
N ARG A 328 9.53 -18.46 10.15
CA ARG A 328 8.68 -17.27 10.24
C ARG A 328 9.29 -16.07 9.52
N ARG A 329 10.60 -15.86 9.71
CA ARG A 329 11.36 -14.79 9.04
C ARG A 329 11.35 -14.95 7.52
N ALA A 330 11.58 -16.16 7.03
CA ALA A 330 11.50 -16.48 5.61
C ALA A 330 10.09 -16.22 5.05
N ILE A 331 9.03 -16.62 5.75
CA ILE A 331 7.64 -16.39 5.32
C ILE A 331 7.33 -14.89 5.18
N ILE A 332 7.78 -14.07 6.14
CA ILE A 332 7.56 -12.61 6.08
C ILE A 332 8.30 -11.99 4.88
N ALA A 333 9.53 -12.44 4.60
CA ALA A 333 10.35 -11.91 3.53
C ALA A 333 10.10 -12.52 2.14
N GLY A 334 9.32 -13.59 2.02
CA GLY A 334 9.19 -14.38 0.79
C GLY A 334 8.81 -13.54 -0.43
N HIS A 335 7.91 -12.58 -0.26
CA HIS A 335 7.44 -11.72 -1.35
C HIS A 335 8.52 -10.85 -1.99
N TYR A 336 9.58 -10.50 -1.27
CA TYR A 336 10.71 -9.76 -1.85
C TYR A 336 11.48 -10.59 -2.88
N MET A 337 11.38 -11.92 -2.82
CA MET A 337 12.12 -12.82 -3.71
C MET A 337 11.43 -13.01 -5.04
N PHE A 338 10.13 -12.68 -5.17
CA PHE A 338 9.33 -13.03 -6.34
C PHE A 338 9.82 -12.40 -7.65
N GLY A 339 10.43 -11.22 -7.59
CA GLY A 339 11.04 -10.55 -8.75
C GLY A 339 12.49 -10.98 -9.04
N THR A 340 13.09 -11.86 -8.23
CA THR A 340 14.50 -12.25 -8.41
C THR A 340 14.66 -13.34 -9.46
N GLU A 341 15.77 -13.30 -10.21
CA GLU A 341 16.08 -14.32 -11.23
C GLU A 341 16.10 -15.74 -10.66
N ALA A 342 16.65 -15.90 -9.44
CA ALA A 342 16.70 -17.19 -8.75
C ALA A 342 15.30 -17.74 -8.45
N PHE A 343 14.35 -16.89 -8.03
CA PHE A 343 12.97 -17.32 -7.84
C PHE A 343 12.26 -17.59 -9.15
N VAL A 344 12.47 -16.78 -10.19
CA VAL A 344 11.85 -17.00 -11.51
C VAL A 344 12.22 -18.39 -12.04
N GLN A 345 13.49 -18.78 -11.97
CA GLN A 345 13.94 -20.12 -12.36
C GLN A 345 13.31 -21.23 -11.50
N LEU A 346 13.24 -21.01 -10.18
CA LEU A 346 12.59 -21.95 -9.26
C LEU A 346 11.11 -22.13 -9.62
N LYS A 347 10.41 -21.02 -9.83
CA LYS A 347 8.97 -20.98 -10.16
C LYS A 347 8.70 -21.69 -11.48
N GLU A 348 9.51 -21.50 -12.52
CA GLU A 348 9.37 -22.21 -13.80
C GLU A 348 9.45 -23.74 -13.62
N SER A 349 10.42 -24.22 -12.84
CA SER A 349 10.59 -25.65 -12.54
C SER A 349 9.40 -26.22 -11.75
N VAL A 350 8.92 -25.47 -10.75
CA VAL A 350 7.73 -25.83 -9.95
C VAL A 350 6.50 -25.86 -10.85
N SER A 351 6.24 -24.81 -11.63
CA SER A 351 5.13 -24.71 -12.58
C SER A 351 5.10 -25.89 -13.55
N ALA A 352 6.22 -26.23 -14.19
CA ALA A 352 6.30 -27.36 -15.11
C ALA A 352 6.00 -28.71 -14.42
N THR A 353 6.33 -28.83 -13.13
CA THR A 353 6.09 -30.05 -12.35
C THR A 353 4.64 -30.19 -11.93
N VAL A 354 4.03 -29.12 -11.40
CA VAL A 354 2.64 -29.15 -10.93
C VAL A 354 1.63 -29.14 -12.08
N ALA A 355 1.99 -28.58 -13.24
CA ALA A 355 1.18 -28.65 -14.46
C ALA A 355 0.92 -30.09 -14.91
N ARG A 356 1.87 -31.02 -14.73
CA ARG A 356 1.67 -32.47 -15.01
C ARG A 356 0.62 -33.11 -14.11
N ARG A 357 0.25 -32.44 -13.00
CA ARG A 357 -0.81 -32.84 -12.08
C ARG A 357 -2.11 -32.04 -12.29
N GLY A 358 -2.17 -31.24 -13.36
CA GLY A 358 -3.34 -30.41 -13.68
C GLY A 358 -3.49 -29.15 -12.82
N ILE A 359 -2.41 -28.70 -12.17
CA ILE A 359 -2.40 -27.50 -11.33
C ILE A 359 -1.75 -26.35 -12.11
N ASP A 360 -2.46 -25.24 -12.24
CA ASP A 360 -1.89 -23.95 -12.65
C ASP A 360 -1.36 -23.24 -11.39
N LEU A 361 -0.04 -23.07 -11.32
CA LEU A 361 0.62 -22.48 -10.16
C LEU A 361 0.14 -21.05 -9.91
N ASP A 362 0.09 -20.21 -10.95
CA ASP A 362 -0.25 -18.80 -10.78
C ASP A 362 -1.71 -18.64 -10.41
N GLN A 363 -2.61 -19.40 -11.02
CA GLN A 363 -4.01 -19.42 -10.61
C GLN A 363 -4.17 -19.86 -9.15
N TYR A 364 -3.44 -20.89 -8.71
CA TYR A 364 -3.49 -21.36 -7.31
C TYR A 364 -3.08 -20.25 -6.33
N LEU A 365 -1.98 -19.53 -6.64
CA LEU A 365 -1.48 -18.43 -5.82
C LEU A 365 -2.45 -17.23 -5.82
N ARG A 366 -2.97 -16.84 -6.97
CA ARG A 366 -3.92 -15.71 -7.09
C ARG A 366 -5.20 -15.94 -6.30
N LEU A 367 -5.76 -17.16 -6.32
CA LEU A 367 -6.96 -17.48 -5.54
C LEU A 367 -6.79 -17.25 -4.02
N ARG A 368 -5.58 -17.44 -3.49
CA ARG A 368 -5.28 -17.16 -2.08
C ARG A 368 -5.19 -15.66 -1.80
N ILE A 369 -4.64 -14.89 -2.74
CA ILE A 369 -4.62 -13.42 -2.67
C ILE A 369 -6.04 -12.84 -2.75
N GLU A 370 -6.85 -13.31 -3.70
CA GLU A 370 -8.24 -12.89 -3.86
C GLU A 370 -9.08 -13.15 -2.61
N HIS A 371 -8.80 -14.23 -1.89
CA HIS A 371 -9.46 -14.51 -0.60
C HIS A 371 -9.16 -13.44 0.45
N VAL A 372 -7.92 -12.94 0.51
CA VAL A 372 -7.55 -11.82 1.39
C VAL A 372 -8.27 -10.56 0.97
N ILE A 373 -8.22 -10.19 -0.32
CA ILE A 373 -8.90 -9.01 -0.86
C ILE A 373 -10.41 -9.04 -0.55
N GLY A 374 -11.05 -10.19 -0.79
CA GLY A 374 -12.47 -10.40 -0.53
C GLY A 374 -12.87 -10.20 0.94
N ARG A 375 -11.97 -10.49 1.90
CA ARG A 375 -12.22 -10.26 3.33
C ARG A 375 -12.45 -8.79 3.64
N TYR A 376 -11.67 -7.90 3.03
CA TYR A 376 -11.81 -6.45 3.21
C TYR A 376 -12.97 -5.92 2.37
N ALA A 377 -13.05 -6.29 1.09
CA ALA A 377 -14.08 -5.82 0.17
C ALA A 377 -15.52 -6.17 0.61
N THR A 378 -15.73 -7.24 1.38
CA THR A 378 -17.08 -7.60 1.88
C THR A 378 -17.67 -6.55 2.84
N LEU A 379 -16.82 -5.75 3.50
CA LEU A 379 -17.22 -4.79 4.52
C LEU A 379 -17.12 -3.32 4.09
N LEU A 380 -16.59 -3.09 2.90
CA LEU A 380 -16.26 -1.77 2.36
C LEU A 380 -17.23 -1.42 1.24
#